data_AF-A0A442IEZ2-F1
#
_entry.id   AF-A0A442IEZ2-F1
#
_cell.length_a   1.000
_cell.length_b   1.000
_cell.length_c   1.000
_cell.angle_alpha   90.00
_cell.angle_beta   90.00
_cell.angle_gamma   90.00
#
_symmetry.space_group_name_H-M   'P 1'
#
loop_
_entity.id
_entity.type
_entity.pdbx_description
1 polymer ?
#
loop_
_entity_poly.entity_id
_entity_poly.type
_entity_poly.pdbx_seq_one_letter_code
_entity_poly.pdbx_strand_id
1 'polypeptide(L)'
;MTEWNHQCAAQAEGWDIFEASGSEQNKDGDRPFQLQAVDDSDIFTGYERDGLAWGHVYTQAHAGSLLHQQALNFLREHSYPEFAVIIYENSPDGRELNEEFQWPML
;
A
#
# COMPACT_ATOMS: atom_id res chain seq x y z
N MET A 1 3.61 -1.23 -19.28
CA MET A 1 3.97 -1.70 -17.93
C MET A 1 3.12 -0.90 -16.97
N THR A 2 2.41 -1.56 -16.07
CA THR A 2 1.70 -0.88 -14.99
C THR A 2 2.75 -0.54 -13.95
N GLU A 3 3.12 0.74 -13.87
CA GLU A 3 4.24 1.21 -13.04
C GLU A 3 3.74 2.15 -11.95
N TRP A 4 4.23 1.95 -10.73
CA TRP A 4 4.08 2.88 -9.63
C TRP A 4 5.08 4.04 -9.80
N ASN A 5 4.58 5.23 -10.12
CA ASN A 5 5.41 6.37 -10.56
C ASN A 5 5.85 7.32 -9.44
N HIS A 6 5.53 7.01 -8.17
CA HIS A 6 5.81 7.91 -7.04
C HIS A 6 6.89 7.40 -6.08
N GLN A 7 7.75 6.49 -6.56
CA GLN A 7 8.82 5.84 -5.78
C GLN A 7 9.66 6.83 -4.96
N CYS A 8 10.16 7.93 -5.57
CA CYS A 8 10.97 8.90 -4.84
C CYS A 8 10.26 9.53 -3.63
N ALA A 9 8.96 9.81 -3.74
CA ALA A 9 8.19 10.44 -2.66
C ALA A 9 7.81 9.43 -1.58
N ALA A 10 7.41 8.21 -1.98
CA ALA A 10 7.13 7.11 -1.06
C ALA A 10 8.40 6.73 -0.27
N GLN A 11 9.53 6.54 -0.95
CA GLN A 11 10.78 6.14 -0.32
C GLN A 11 11.34 7.19 0.65
N ALA A 12 11.08 8.48 0.38
CA ALA A 12 11.41 9.57 1.31
C ALA A 12 10.64 9.47 2.64
N GLU A 13 9.47 8.82 2.63
CA GLU A 13 8.68 8.48 3.81
C GLU A 13 8.95 7.05 4.32
N GLY A 14 9.90 6.33 3.72
CA GLY A 14 10.36 5.02 4.18
C GLY A 14 9.51 3.83 3.74
N TRP A 15 8.61 4.00 2.78
CA TRP A 15 7.79 2.94 2.22
C TRP A 15 7.82 2.96 0.69
N ASP A 16 7.44 1.87 0.02
CA ASP A 16 7.22 1.88 -1.43
C ASP A 16 6.26 0.77 -1.85
N ILE A 17 5.87 0.77 -3.12
CA ILE A 17 5.14 -0.33 -3.77
C ILE A 17 6.10 -1.07 -4.69
N PHE A 18 6.35 -2.34 -4.39
CA PHE A 18 7.27 -3.20 -5.12
C PHE A 18 6.52 -4.22 -5.95
N GLU A 19 7.13 -4.65 -7.06
CA GLU A 19 6.70 -5.84 -7.76
C GLU A 19 6.97 -7.07 -6.89
N ALA A 20 5.95 -7.90 -6.71
CA ALA A 20 6.00 -9.07 -5.84
C ALA A 20 6.25 -10.37 -6.62
N SER A 21 6.86 -10.28 -7.81
CA SER A 21 7.26 -11.46 -8.57
C SER A 21 8.34 -12.23 -7.80
N GLY A 22 8.01 -13.46 -7.39
CA GLY A 22 8.89 -14.29 -6.56
C GLY A 22 8.61 -14.21 -5.05
N SER A 23 7.64 -13.42 -4.61
CA SER A 23 7.12 -13.47 -3.24
C SER A 23 6.22 -14.69 -3.03
N GLU A 24 6.37 -15.40 -1.90
CA GLU A 24 5.46 -16.51 -1.52
C GLU A 24 4.01 -16.04 -1.41
N GLN A 25 3.80 -14.76 -1.07
CA GLN A 25 2.48 -14.15 -0.96
C GLN A 25 1.82 -13.90 -2.34
N ASN A 26 2.60 -14.01 -3.42
CA ASN A 26 2.15 -13.90 -4.81
C ASN A 26 2.35 -15.22 -5.58
N LYS A 27 2.41 -16.37 -4.88
CA LYS A 27 2.60 -17.68 -5.51
C LYS A 27 1.52 -18.02 -6.56
N ASP A 28 0.31 -17.48 -6.37
CA ASP A 28 -0.86 -17.69 -7.23
C ASP A 28 -0.99 -16.60 -8.31
N GLY A 29 -0.11 -15.60 -8.31
CA GLY A 29 -0.06 -14.51 -9.30
C GLY A 29 -1.14 -13.44 -9.14
N ASP A 30 -1.88 -13.45 -8.04
CA ASP A 30 -3.01 -12.54 -7.74
C ASP A 30 -2.61 -11.31 -6.90
N ARG A 31 -1.37 -11.26 -6.42
CA ARG A 31 -0.80 -10.16 -5.63
C ARG A 31 0.48 -9.63 -6.30
N PRO A 32 0.42 -9.08 -7.53
CA PRO A 32 1.61 -8.69 -8.28
C PRO A 32 2.35 -7.49 -7.69
N PHE A 33 1.73 -6.73 -6.78
CA PHE A 33 2.34 -5.59 -6.11
C PHE A 33 2.13 -5.64 -4.59
N GLN A 34 3.13 -5.18 -3.83
CA GLN A 34 3.11 -5.17 -2.38
C GLN A 34 3.59 -3.82 -1.84
N LEU A 35 2.93 -3.31 -0.80
CA LEU A 35 3.41 -2.13 -0.07
C LEU A 35 4.30 -2.62 1.06
N GLN A 36 5.54 -2.15 1.11
CA GLN A 36 6.48 -2.56 2.15
C GLN A 36 7.29 -1.37 2.68
N ALA A 37 7.84 -1.53 3.87
CA ALA A 37 8.87 -0.62 4.35
C ALA A 37 10.12 -0.77 3.46
N VAL A 38 10.79 0.34 3.17
CA VAL A 38 12.04 0.34 2.41
C VAL A 38 13.15 -0.22 3.28
N ASP A 39 13.83 -1.27 2.81
CA ASP A 39 14.80 -1.99 3.63
C ASP A 39 15.94 -1.10 4.16
N ASP A 40 16.43 -0.20 3.31
CA ASP A 40 17.53 0.73 3.62
C ASP A 40 17.08 2.02 4.37
N SER A 41 15.81 2.10 4.80
CA SER A 41 15.27 3.24 5.55
C SER A 41 15.20 2.98 7.06
N ASP A 42 15.57 3.99 7.85
CA ASP A 42 15.48 3.98 9.32
C ASP A 42 14.10 4.45 9.85
N ILE A 43 13.12 4.73 8.98
CA ILE A 43 11.81 5.27 9.37
C ILE A 43 10.91 4.18 10.00
N PHE A 44 10.71 3.07 9.29
CA PHE A 44 9.96 1.92 9.80
C PHE A 44 10.94 0.77 10.08
N THR A 45 11.06 0.43 11.37
CA THR A 45 12.05 -0.54 11.86
C THR A 45 11.40 -1.64 12.70
N GLY A 46 12.15 -2.73 12.93
CA GLY A 46 11.69 -3.87 13.71
C GLY A 46 10.88 -4.90 12.90
N TYR A 47 10.34 -5.89 13.60
CA TYR A 47 9.65 -7.03 12.98
C TYR A 47 8.30 -6.67 12.32
N GLU A 48 7.68 -5.56 12.73
CA GLU A 48 6.36 -5.12 12.26
C GLU A 48 6.47 -3.96 11.26
N ARG A 49 7.65 -3.72 10.68
CA ARG A 49 7.93 -2.55 9.84
C ARG A 49 6.96 -2.38 8.67
N ASP A 50 6.55 -3.46 8.02
CA ASP A 50 5.62 -3.42 6.90
C ASP A 50 4.21 -3.02 7.37
N GLY A 51 3.76 -3.56 8.52
CA GLY A 51 2.50 -3.15 9.15
C GLY A 51 2.50 -1.67 9.57
N LEU A 52 3.65 -1.16 10.05
CA LEU A 52 3.81 0.27 10.34
C LEU A 52 3.70 1.12 9.07
N ALA A 53 4.30 0.68 7.96
CA ALA A 53 4.17 1.35 6.66
C ALA A 53 2.71 1.34 6.17
N TRP A 54 1.99 0.20 6.31
CA TRP A 54 0.58 0.09 5.98
C TRP A 54 -0.28 1.08 6.77
N GLY A 55 -0.10 1.13 8.10
CA GLY A 55 -0.83 2.04 8.96
C GLY A 55 -0.53 3.51 8.69
N HIS A 56 0.72 3.84 8.37
CA HIS A 56 1.10 5.18 7.92
C HIS A 56 0.37 5.57 6.64
N VAL A 57 0.41 4.73 5.61
CA VAL A 57 -0.24 5.00 4.33
C VAL A 57 -1.74 5.15 4.47
N TYR A 58 -2.39 4.24 5.21
CA TYR A 58 -3.82 4.32 5.49
C TYR A 58 -4.20 5.62 6.21
N THR A 59 -3.44 5.99 7.26
CA THR A 59 -3.70 7.20 8.04
C THR A 59 -3.53 8.46 7.19
N GLN A 60 -2.46 8.54 6.40
CA GLN A 60 -2.20 9.70 5.54
C GLN A 60 -3.22 9.83 4.41
N ALA A 61 -3.70 8.71 3.85
CA ALA A 61 -4.76 8.75 2.86
C ALA A 61 -6.05 9.34 3.44
N HIS A 62 -6.42 8.97 4.67
CA HIS A 62 -7.56 9.57 5.39
C HIS A 62 -7.35 11.03 5.77
N ALA A 63 -6.10 11.44 6.03
CA ALA A 63 -5.75 12.83 6.27
C ALA A 63 -5.81 13.71 4.99
N GLY A 64 -6.06 13.10 3.83
CA GLY A 64 -6.18 13.82 2.55
C GLY A 64 -4.91 13.85 1.71
N SER A 65 -3.91 13.03 2.04
CA SER A 65 -2.66 12.97 1.27
C SER A 65 -2.86 12.24 -0.06
N LEU A 66 -2.65 12.97 -1.15
CA LEU A 66 -2.84 12.46 -2.51
C LEU A 66 -1.91 11.29 -2.85
N LEU A 67 -0.65 11.35 -2.43
CA LEU A 67 0.33 10.28 -2.64
C LEU A 67 -0.19 8.94 -2.11
N HIS A 68 -0.73 8.97 -0.89
CA HIS A 68 -1.20 7.77 -0.19
C HIS A 68 -2.54 7.28 -0.73
N GLN A 69 -3.44 8.21 -1.08
CA GLN A 69 -4.68 7.88 -1.78
C GLN A 69 -4.40 7.20 -3.12
N GLN A 70 -3.43 7.71 -3.89
CA GLN A 70 -2.99 7.12 -5.15
C GLN A 70 -2.35 5.75 -4.94
N ALA A 71 -1.56 5.55 -3.89
CA ALA A 71 -0.99 4.25 -3.53
C ALA A 71 -2.11 3.21 -3.27
N LEU A 72 -3.10 3.56 -2.46
CA LEU A 72 -4.21 2.66 -2.15
C LEU A 72 -5.11 2.39 -3.37
N ASN A 73 -5.35 3.39 -4.23
CA ASN A 73 -6.07 3.18 -5.48
C ASN A 73 -5.29 2.28 -6.45
N PHE A 74 -3.97 2.47 -6.56
CA PHE A 74 -3.11 1.62 -7.38
C PHE A 74 -3.18 0.16 -6.92
N LEU A 75 -3.07 -0.10 -5.62
CA LEU A 75 -3.18 -1.46 -5.08
C LEU A 75 -4.59 -2.01 -5.27
N ARG A 76 -5.64 -1.21 -5.09
CA ARG A 76 -7.01 -1.65 -5.35
C ARG A 76 -7.20 -2.12 -6.79
N GLU A 77 -6.64 -1.39 -7.76
CA GLU A 77 -6.78 -1.69 -9.19
C GLU A 77 -5.89 -2.86 -9.65
N HIS A 78 -4.68 -2.95 -9.10
CA HIS A 78 -3.64 -3.84 -9.65
C HIS A 78 -3.20 -4.97 -8.72
N SER A 79 -3.53 -4.92 -7.44
CA SER A 79 -3.17 -5.92 -6.43
C SER A 79 -4.20 -5.96 -5.30
N TYR A 80 -5.45 -6.27 -5.64
CA TYR A 80 -6.57 -6.22 -4.69
C TYR A 80 -6.32 -7.03 -3.40
N PRO A 81 -5.69 -8.22 -3.42
CA PRO A 81 -5.36 -8.95 -2.18
C PRO A 81 -4.45 -8.18 -1.24
N GLU A 82 -3.49 -7.39 -1.75
CA GLU A 82 -2.65 -6.51 -0.94
C GLU A 82 -3.48 -5.38 -0.35
N PHE A 83 -4.26 -4.69 -1.19
CA PHE A 83 -5.17 -3.63 -0.74
C PHE A 83 -6.10 -4.13 0.37
N ALA A 84 -6.71 -5.29 0.18
CA ALA A 84 -7.65 -5.86 1.15
C ALA A 84 -6.98 -6.13 2.50
N VAL A 85 -5.76 -6.69 2.52
CA VAL A 85 -5.01 -6.91 3.78
C VAL A 85 -4.74 -5.60 4.50
N ILE A 86 -4.26 -4.57 3.79
CA ILE A 86 -4.01 -3.24 4.38
C ILE A 86 -5.28 -2.70 5.03
N ILE A 87 -6.43 -2.80 4.35
CA ILE A 87 -7.71 -2.33 4.89
C ILE A 87 -8.17 -3.19 6.07
N TYR A 88 -8.05 -4.53 6.00
CA TYR A 88 -8.43 -5.40 7.13
C TYR A 88 -7.63 -5.11 8.40
N GLU A 89 -6.36 -4.72 8.28
CA GLU A 89 -5.50 -4.46 9.42
C GLU A 89 -5.65 -3.05 10.01
N ASN A 90 -6.03 -2.06 9.18
CA ASN A 90 -6.00 -0.66 9.58
C ASN A 90 -7.38 0.01 9.62
N SER A 91 -8.37 -0.50 8.89
CA SER A 91 -9.71 0.09 8.86
C SER A 91 -10.55 -0.35 10.06
N PRO A 92 -11.17 0.59 10.80
CA PRO A 92 -12.04 0.25 11.93
C PRO A 92 -13.30 -0.50 11.52
N ASP A 93 -13.82 -0.27 10.31
CA ASP A 93 -15.10 -0.81 9.83
C ASP A 93 -15.02 -1.47 8.45
N GLY A 94 -13.86 -1.42 7.78
CA GLY A 94 -13.63 -2.02 6.47
C GLY A 94 -14.43 -1.37 5.34
N ARG A 95 -15.00 -0.18 5.53
CA ARG A 95 -15.85 0.48 4.51
C ARG A 95 -15.13 0.68 3.17
N GLU A 96 -13.81 0.80 3.19
CA GLU A 96 -12.99 0.97 1.99
C GLU A 96 -13.00 -0.27 1.08
N LEU A 97 -13.41 -1.44 1.59
CA LEU A 97 -13.60 -2.65 0.78
C LEU A 97 -14.87 -2.58 -0.09
N ASN A 98 -15.79 -1.65 0.17
CA ASN A 98 -16.97 -1.46 -0.67
C ASN A 98 -16.53 -1.04 -2.08
N GLU A 99 -17.10 -1.67 -3.12
CA GLU A 99 -16.81 -1.38 -4.53
C GLU A 99 -17.05 0.09 -4.91
N GLU A 100 -17.99 0.77 -4.24
CA GLU A 100 -18.31 2.19 -4.45
C GLU A 100 -17.31 3.14 -3.79
N PHE A 101 -16.53 2.65 -2.82
CA PHE A 101 -15.52 3.48 -2.16
C PHE A 101 -14.35 3.71 -3.11
N GLN A 102 -14.03 4.97 -3.35
CA GLN A 102 -12.82 5.36 -4.05
C GLN A 102 -12.16 6.51 -3.31
N TRP A 103 -10.85 6.42 -3.14
CA TRP A 103 -10.10 7.58 -2.73
C TRP A 103 -10.13 8.62 -3.86
N PRO A 104 -10.24 9.92 -3.55
CA PRO A 104 -10.25 10.96 -4.56
C PRO A 104 -9.09 10.81 -5.55
N MET A 105 -9.43 10.60 -6.82
CA MET A 105 -8.50 10.71 -7.94
C MET A 105 -8.63 12.15 -8.43
N LEU A 106 -7.59 12.97 -8.29
CA LEU A 106 -7.59 14.31 -8.88
C LEU A 106 -7.68 14.24 -10.40
#